data_AF-A0A136JEF8-F1
#
_entry.id   AF-A0A136JEF8-F1
#
_cell.length_a   1.000
_cell.length_b   1.000
_cell.length_c   1.000
_cell.angle_alpha   90.00
_cell.angle_beta   90.00
_cell.angle_gamma   90.00
#
_symmetry.space_group_name_H-M   'P 1'
#
loop_
_entity.id
_entity.type
_entity.pdbx_description
1 polymer ?
#
loop_
_entity_poly.entity_id
_entity_poly.type
_entity_poly.pdbx_seq_one_letter_code
_entity_poly.pdbx_strand_id
1 'polypeptide(L)' 'MHRGVPEYGVSVNPTKTLVNFKLAVDQREVPRLSPGELFPYCGTLIDCDNLNISRARDKDGGKVVFDSLTVEYSRTPG' A
#
# COMPACT_ATOMS: atom_id res chain seq x y z
N MET A 1 -18.39 1.55 2.35
CA MET A 1 -17.64 0.32 1.99
C MET A 1 -16.99 -0.40 3.17
N HIS A 2 -16.91 0.15 4.39
CA HIS A 2 -16.32 -0.56 5.56
C HIS A 2 -17.02 -1.90 5.89
N ARG A 3 -18.29 -2.05 5.55
CA ARG A 3 -19.05 -3.30 5.70
C ARG A 3 -18.61 -4.39 4.71
N GLY A 4 -17.75 -4.09 3.74
CA GLY A 4 -17.41 -4.99 2.64
C GLY A 4 -18.60 -5.27 1.75
N VAL A 5 -18.68 -6.50 1.24
CA VAL A 5 -19.78 -7.02 0.42
C VAL A 5 -20.20 -8.36 1.02
N PRO A 6 -20.94 -8.35 2.15
CA PRO A 6 -21.21 -9.55 2.95
C PRO A 6 -21.96 -10.65 2.19
N GLU A 7 -22.80 -10.28 1.22
CA GLU A 7 -23.52 -11.21 0.35
C GLU A 7 -22.59 -12.13 -0.46
N TYR A 8 -21.34 -11.70 -0.70
CA TYR A 8 -20.29 -12.51 -1.34
C TYR A 8 -19.21 -12.96 -0.34
N GLY A 9 -19.44 -12.84 0.97
CA GLY A 9 -18.46 -13.20 2.00
C GLY A 9 -17.24 -12.29 2.07
N VAL A 10 -17.30 -11.09 1.47
CA VAL A 10 -16.17 -10.15 1.43
C VAL A 10 -16.26 -9.19 2.62
N SER A 11 -15.21 -9.11 3.41
CA SER A 11 -15.07 -8.13 4.50
C SER A 11 -13.86 -7.22 4.27
N VAL A 12 -13.94 -6.00 4.80
CA VAL A 12 -12.83 -5.03 4.81
C VAL A 12 -12.22 -5.02 6.20
N ASN A 13 -10.90 -5.10 6.29
CA ASN A 13 -10.21 -4.89 7.56
C ASN A 13 -10.18 -3.38 7.87
N PRO A 14 -10.87 -2.89 8.91
CA PRO A 14 -10.93 -1.46 9.21
C PRO A 14 -9.58 -0.85 9.56
N THR A 15 -8.63 -1.64 10.07
CA THR A 15 -7.29 -1.15 10.43
C THR A 15 -6.39 -0.93 9.21
N LYS A 16 -6.79 -1.44 8.04
CA LYS A 16 -6.10 -1.22 6.76
C LYS A 16 -6.67 -0.07 5.95
N THR A 17 -7.74 0.57 6.43
CA THR A 17 -8.23 1.81 5.85
C THR A 17 -7.38 2.96 6.36
N LEU A 18 -6.90 3.79 5.45
CA LEU A 18 -6.05 4.94 5.73
C LEU A 18 -6.66 6.16 5.04
N VAL A 19 -6.58 7.33 5.68
CA VAL A 19 -7.09 8.60 5.12
C VAL A 19 -6.10 9.73 5.34
N ASN A 20 -6.26 10.84 4.63
CA ASN A 20 -5.50 12.08 4.84
C ASN A 20 -6.31 13.17 5.56
N PHE A 21 -7.54 12.87 5.99
CA PHE A 21 -8.44 13.80 6.69
C PHE A 21 -9.04 13.16 7.94
N LYS A 22 -9.73 13.95 8.77
CA LYS A 22 -10.40 13.43 9.96
C LYS A 22 -11.66 12.66 9.55
N LEU A 23 -11.70 11.36 9.86
CA LEU A 23 -12.83 10.49 9.58
C LEU A 23 -13.09 9.57 10.77
N ALA A 24 -14.37 9.44 11.14
CA ALA A 24 -14.83 8.43 12.08
C ALA A 24 -15.91 7.57 11.41
N VAL A 25 -15.81 6.26 11.60
CA VAL A 25 -16.78 5.26 11.12
C VAL A 25 -17.18 4.42 12.32
N ASP A 26 -18.48 4.23 12.55
CA ASP A 26 -19.01 3.50 13.71
C ASP A 26 -18.41 4.00 15.05
N GLN A 27 -18.29 5.33 15.17
CA GLN A 27 -17.68 6.04 16.32
C GLN A 27 -16.20 5.73 16.58
N ARG A 28 -15.50 5.07 15.63
CA ARG A 28 -14.07 4.79 15.69
C ARG A 28 -13.32 5.67 14.70
N GLU A 29 -12.24 6.30 15.14
CA GLU A 29 -11.38 7.06 14.23
C GLU A 29 -10.64 6.11 13.28
N VAL A 30 -10.60 6.50 12.02
CA VAL A 30 -9.85 5.79 10.97
C VAL A 30 -8.39 6.24 11.04
N PRO A 31 -7.41 5.32 10.90
CA PRO A 31 -6.01 5.69 10.78
C PRO A 31 -5.79 6.80 9.74
N ARG A 32 -4.97 7.78 10.11
CA ARG A 32 -4.68 8.94 9.27
C ARG A 32 -3.18 9.03 8.99
N LEU A 33 -2.84 9.42 7.77
CA LEU A 33 -1.48 9.78 7.38
C LEU A 33 -0.94 10.90 8.29
N SER A 34 0.33 10.77 8.67
CA SER A 34 1.06 11.86 9.31
C SER A 34 1.33 12.97 8.28
N PRO A 35 1.48 14.23 8.71
CA PRO A 35 1.81 15.31 7.78
C PRO A 35 3.05 15.01 6.95
N GLY A 36 2.96 15.15 5.62
CA GLY A 36 4.05 14.87 4.67
C GLY A 36 4.23 13.40 4.27
N GLU A 37 3.42 12.48 4.81
CA GLU A 37 3.41 11.10 4.33
C GLU A 37 2.65 10.94 3.01
N LEU A 38 3.15 10.06 2.16
CA LEU A 38 2.51 9.72 0.89
C LEU A 38 1.60 8.50 1.09
N PHE A 39 0.42 8.54 0.48
CA PHE A 39 -0.56 7.47 0.57
C PHE A 39 -0.09 6.21 -0.19
N PRO A 40 0.08 5.06 0.49
CA PRO A 40 0.49 3.82 -0.15
C PRO A 40 -0.69 3.15 -0.86
N TYR A 41 -0.50 2.82 -2.13
CA TYR A 41 -1.50 2.12 -2.92
C TYR A 41 -0.85 1.26 -4.00
N CYS A 42 -1.08 -0.06 -3.96
CA CYS A 42 -0.64 -1.00 -5.01
C CYS A 42 0.84 -0.83 -5.46
N GLY A 43 1.79 -0.78 -4.51
CA GLY A 43 3.23 -0.62 -4.83
C GLY A 43 3.63 0.79 -5.27
N THR A 44 2.77 1.77 -5.02
CA THR A 44 2.92 3.16 -5.42
C THR A 44 2.65 4.07 -4.21
N LEU A 45 3.17 5.28 -4.24
CA LEU A 45 2.97 6.33 -3.26
C LEU A 45 2.31 7.53 -3.94
N ILE A 46 1.20 8.01 -3.37
CA ILE A 46 0.42 9.13 -3.88
C ILE A 46 0.59 10.31 -2.93
N ASP A 47 1.05 11.44 -3.45
CA ASP A 47 1.04 12.70 -2.74
C ASP A 47 -0.39 13.26 -2.72
N CYS A 48 -0.97 13.41 -1.54
CA CYS A 48 -2.36 13.85 -1.43
C CYS A 48 -2.57 15.36 -1.65
N ASP A 49 -1.51 16.17 -1.70
CA ASP A 49 -1.60 17.62 -1.89
C ASP A 49 -1.46 17.99 -3.38
N ASN A 50 -0.55 17.35 -4.10
CA ASN A 50 -0.27 17.64 -5.52
C ASN A 50 -0.60 16.51 -6.49
N LEU A 51 -1.08 15.36 -5.99
CA LEU A 51 -1.48 14.18 -6.77
C LEU A 51 -0.34 13.50 -7.54
N ASN A 52 0.91 13.83 -7.25
CA ASN A 52 2.05 13.14 -7.84
C ASN A 52 2.07 11.68 -7.39
N ILE A 53 2.43 10.83 -8.35
CA ILE A 53 2.47 9.39 -8.17
C ILE A 53 3.92 8.94 -8.33
N SER A 54 4.45 8.26 -7.33
CA SER A 54 5.82 7.73 -7.35
C SER A 54 5.84 6.25 -6.99
N ARG A 55 6.83 5.51 -7.48
CA ARG A 55 6.99 4.10 -7.09
C ARG A 55 7.32 4.04 -5.60
N ALA A 56 6.64 3.16 -4.87
CA ALA A 56 7.04 2.82 -3.51
C ALA A 56 8.35 2.02 -3.58
N ARG A 57 9.48 2.74 -3.63
CA ARG A 57 10.79 2.13 -3.40
C ARG A 57 10.84 1.84 -1.90
N ASP A 58 11.09 0.58 -1.55
CA ASP A 58 10.91 0.05 -0.19
C ASP A 58 11.50 0.99 0.87
N LYS A 59 10.61 1.58 1.69
CA LYS A 59 10.98 2.46 2.79
C LYS A 59 11.46 1.69 4.03
N ASP A 60 11.15 0.41 4.10
CA ASP A 60 11.50 -0.47 5.21
C ASP A 60 12.74 -1.29 4.87
N GLY A 61 13.90 -0.84 5.37
CA GLY A 61 15.03 -1.72 5.69
C GLY A 61 15.73 -2.44 4.54
N GLY A 62 15.54 -2.01 3.29
CA GLY A 62 16.22 -2.56 2.13
C GLY A 62 15.71 -3.96 1.76
N LYS A 63 14.85 -4.05 0.75
CA LYS A 63 14.71 -5.32 0.02
C LYS A 63 16.09 -5.70 -0.45
N VAL A 64 16.55 -6.83 0.07
CA VAL A 64 17.80 -7.37 -0.39
C VAL A 64 17.53 -7.84 -1.82
N VAL A 65 18.32 -7.33 -2.77
CA VAL A 65 18.16 -7.59 -4.21
C VAL A 65 18.03 -9.09 -4.52
N PHE A 66 18.54 -9.96 -3.64
CA PHE A 66 18.36 -11.41 -3.76
C PHE A 66 16.90 -11.86 -3.79
N ASP A 67 15.99 -11.21 -3.05
CA ASP A 67 14.57 -11.61 -2.97
C ASP A 67 13.75 -11.14 -4.18
N SER A 68 14.29 -10.23 -4.99
CA SER A 68 13.61 -9.65 -6.16
C SER A 68 14.17 -10.14 -7.49
N LEU A 69 15.31 -10.84 -7.47
CA LEU A 69 16.01 -11.29 -8.67
C LEU A 69 15.98 -12.81 -8.79
N THR A 70 15.49 -13.32 -9.91
CA THR A 70 15.72 -14.71 -10.32
C THR A 70 16.90 -14.75 -11.29
N VAL A 71 17.92 -15.56 -10.99
CA VAL A 71 19.11 -15.74 -11.84
C VAL A 71 19.07 -17.12 -12.48
N GLU A 72 19.08 -17.16 -13.81
CA GLU A 72 19.15 -18.40 -14.59
C GLU A 72 20.55 -18.53 -15.23
N TYR A 73 21.21 -19.67 -14.98
CA TYR A 73 22.57 -19.95 -15.49
C TYR A 73 22.58 -20.92 -16.69
N SER A 74 21.41 -21.34 -17.20
CA SER A 74 21.28 -22.31 -18.29
C SER A 74 21.29 -21.65 -19.68
N ARG A 75 22.48 -21.20 -20.11
CA ARG A 75 22.79 -21.11 -21.55
C ARG A 75 24.22 -21.59 -21.74
N THR A 76 24.41 -22.77 -22.29
CA THR A 76 25.51 -22.99 -23.22
C THR A 76 25.19 -22.08 -24.41
N PRO A 77 25.90 -20.98 -24.66
CA PRO A 77 25.88 -20.39 -25.99
C PRO A 77 26.42 -21.50 -26.90
N GLY A 78 25.62 -21.92 -27.89
CA GLY A 78 26.06 -22.90 -28.88
C GLY A 78 27.33 -22.45 -29.59
#